data_AF-A0A845L363-F1
#
_entry.id   AF-A0A845L363-F1
#
_cell.length_a   1.000
_cell.length_b   1.000
_cell.length_c   1.000
_cell.angle_alpha   90.00
_cell.angle_beta   90.00
_cell.angle_gamma   90.00
#
_symmetry.space_group_name_H-M   'P 1'
#
loop_
_entity.id
_entity.type
_entity.pdbx_description
1 polymer ?
#
loop_
_entity_poly.entity_id
_entity_poly.type
_entity_poly.pdbx_seq_one_letter_code
_entity_poly.pdbx_strand_id
1 'polypeptide(L)'
;MSKDDLRRWSYHAHGAHYREYAIGEMREHAQSWLDFDTVGSWYDWRMYRHLDPLLQSDRQACWLTVGDGRYGLDAHYIVKRGGKAVASDISGDLLEQGRQMGLITDYVAQNAEKMTFADDSFDYVFCKESYHHFPRPMLALYEMLRVARKAVVLIEPLDPVIPEPLLSSRRIDREDRRFPKLSARARRIQQQERSQRNSFETMGNYVYTLSAREIEKVAIGMGLPAVAIKPFHNCYLRGIEYEKKSRSSKLLRRLRGKNLLRNIISRFGLLPYPMASMILFKEAPRDETLRELREKGYQVTPMPESPLLGIVKALPRLQGKRVVIFGAGSFGQQMLGILKLFQVDAQAFIDNDPTKRGVTVMGIPIEEPASLGRGDYVFIASTWGEAIREQLTGLGFTEEDVTLCRLWD
;
A
#
# COMPACT_ATOMS: atom_id res chain seq x y z
N MET A 1 -12.12 -34.03 3.76
CA MET A 1 -11.47 -32.81 4.27
C MET A 1 -12.02 -31.63 3.48
N SER A 2 -12.70 -30.71 4.15
CA SER A 2 -13.27 -29.50 3.54
C SER A 2 -12.18 -28.45 3.21
N LYS A 3 -12.54 -27.41 2.47
CA LYS A 3 -11.64 -26.26 2.24
C LYS A 3 -11.27 -25.57 3.57
N ASP A 4 -12.14 -25.58 4.57
CA ASP A 4 -11.86 -24.98 5.87
C ASP A 4 -10.94 -25.85 6.72
N ASP A 5 -11.04 -27.17 6.60
CA ASP A 5 -10.10 -28.11 7.24
C ASP A 5 -8.68 -27.93 6.70
N LEU A 6 -8.52 -27.74 5.39
CA LEU A 6 -7.24 -27.42 4.75
C LEU A 6 -6.62 -26.12 5.29
N ARG A 7 -7.42 -25.10 5.55
CA ARG A 7 -6.93 -23.83 6.11
C ARG A 7 -6.48 -23.98 7.56
N ARG A 8 -7.28 -24.66 8.39
CA ARG A 8 -6.92 -24.98 9.78
C ARG A 8 -5.64 -25.81 9.83
N TRP A 9 -5.52 -26.78 8.93
CA TRP A 9 -4.30 -27.55 8.74
C TRP A 9 -3.12 -26.65 8.39
N SER A 10 -3.28 -25.73 7.43
CA SER A 10 -2.23 -24.79 7.05
C SER A 10 -1.76 -23.92 8.21
N TYR A 11 -2.67 -23.35 9.02
CA TYR A 11 -2.29 -22.59 10.21
C TYR A 11 -1.52 -23.43 11.22
N HIS A 12 -2.00 -24.66 11.48
CA HIS A 12 -1.35 -25.59 12.38
C HIS A 12 0.05 -25.97 11.86
N ALA A 13 0.19 -26.25 10.57
CA ALA A 13 1.45 -26.62 9.96
C ALA A 13 2.47 -25.48 10.00
N HIS A 14 2.07 -24.23 9.70
CA HIS A 14 2.94 -23.06 9.83
C HIS A 14 3.36 -22.80 11.28
N GLY A 15 2.43 -22.97 12.24
CA GLY A 15 2.77 -22.86 13.66
C GLY A 15 3.72 -23.96 14.13
N ALA A 16 3.51 -25.20 13.68
CA ALA A 16 4.35 -26.34 14.01
C ALA A 16 5.74 -26.27 13.36
N HIS A 17 5.87 -25.68 12.17
CA HIS A 17 7.15 -25.52 11.48
C HIS A 17 8.17 -24.76 12.34
N TYR A 18 7.74 -23.71 13.05
CA TYR A 18 8.61 -22.95 13.94
C TYR A 18 9.05 -23.70 15.21
N ARG A 19 8.34 -24.75 15.62
CA ARG A 19 8.78 -25.62 16.72
C ARG A 19 10.05 -26.39 16.34
N GLU A 20 10.21 -26.79 15.08
CA GLU A 20 11.44 -27.43 14.60
C GLU A 20 12.65 -26.49 14.64
N TYR A 21 12.45 -25.19 14.39
CA TYR A 21 13.50 -24.17 14.53
C TYR A 21 13.79 -23.82 15.99
N ALA A 22 12.78 -23.88 16.87
CA ALA A 22 12.93 -23.54 18.28
C ALA A 22 13.70 -24.62 19.06
N ILE A 23 13.34 -25.89 18.88
CA ILE A 23 13.83 -27.01 19.70
C ILE A 23 14.24 -28.25 18.89
N GLY A 24 14.08 -28.24 17.57
CA GLY A 24 14.34 -29.39 16.70
C GLY A 24 15.63 -29.28 15.87
N GLU A 25 15.70 -30.07 14.80
CA GLU A 25 16.90 -30.22 13.95
C GLU A 25 17.29 -28.93 13.20
N MET A 26 16.34 -28.00 13.01
CA MET A 26 16.59 -26.73 12.31
C MET A 26 17.13 -25.62 13.21
N ARG A 27 17.39 -25.90 14.48
CA ARG A 27 17.84 -24.91 15.47
C ARG A 27 19.16 -24.22 15.10
N GLU A 28 20.15 -24.96 14.60
CA GLU A 28 21.42 -24.37 14.15
C GLU A 28 21.20 -23.40 12.98
N HIS A 29 20.28 -23.73 12.06
CA HIS A 29 19.92 -22.82 10.98
C HIS A 29 19.21 -21.57 11.51
N ALA A 30 18.29 -21.71 12.46
CA ALA A 30 17.63 -20.58 13.10
C ALA A 30 18.63 -19.63 13.80
N GLN A 31 19.66 -20.19 14.44
CA GLN A 31 20.72 -19.41 15.08
C GLN A 31 21.54 -18.57 14.09
N SER A 32 21.66 -19.01 12.83
CA SER A 32 22.33 -18.22 11.80
C SER A 32 21.65 -16.87 11.54
N TRP A 33 20.33 -16.77 11.78
CA TRP A 33 19.58 -15.51 11.63
C TRP A 33 19.96 -14.45 12.67
N LEU A 34 20.53 -14.88 13.80
CA LEU A 34 20.99 -14.00 14.88
C LEU A 34 22.41 -13.46 14.64
N ASP A 35 23.10 -13.97 13.63
CA ASP A 35 24.42 -13.46 13.24
C ASP A 35 24.27 -12.23 12.33
N PHE A 36 24.24 -11.06 12.96
CA PHE A 36 24.15 -9.78 12.28
C PHE A 36 25.42 -9.41 11.48
N ASP A 37 26.44 -10.26 11.44
CA ASP A 37 27.69 -10.04 10.69
C ASP A 37 27.85 -10.88 9.42
N THR A 38 26.77 -11.44 8.90
CA THR A 38 26.79 -12.25 7.67
C THR A 38 26.43 -11.48 6.41
N VAL A 39 26.68 -12.07 5.24
CA VAL A 39 26.15 -11.56 3.96
C VAL A 39 24.62 -11.67 3.95
N GLY A 40 24.05 -12.67 4.62
CA GLY A 40 22.62 -12.84 4.86
C GLY A 40 22.02 -11.68 5.65
N SER A 41 22.66 -11.27 6.75
CA SER A 41 22.18 -10.10 7.51
C SER A 41 22.22 -8.82 6.68
N TRP A 42 23.22 -8.65 5.81
CA TRP A 42 23.25 -7.53 4.85
C TRP A 42 22.14 -7.63 3.80
N TYR A 43 21.81 -8.84 3.35
CA TYR A 43 20.72 -9.12 2.42
C TYR A 43 19.37 -8.69 3.01
N ASP A 44 19.09 -9.07 4.25
CA ASP A 44 17.86 -8.69 4.96
C ASP A 44 17.83 -7.20 5.31
N TRP A 45 18.95 -6.65 5.78
CA TRP A 45 19.07 -5.23 6.12
C TRP A 45 18.69 -4.31 4.96
N ARG A 46 18.98 -4.71 3.72
CA ARG A 46 18.56 -3.93 2.54
C ARG A 46 17.05 -3.77 2.43
N MET A 47 16.29 -4.79 2.82
CA MET A 47 14.83 -4.75 2.82
C MET A 47 14.33 -3.87 3.95
N TYR A 48 14.86 -4.01 5.16
CA TYR A 48 14.39 -3.19 6.28
C TYR A 48 14.59 -1.68 6.10
N ARG A 49 15.61 -1.25 5.34
CA ARG A 49 15.84 0.16 5.02
C ARG A 49 14.71 0.85 4.26
N HIS A 50 13.80 0.07 3.71
CA HIS A 50 12.57 0.59 3.11
C HIS A 50 11.65 1.26 4.15
N LEU A 51 11.79 0.90 5.43
CA LEU A 51 11.06 1.54 6.54
C LEU A 51 11.68 2.87 7.00
N ASP A 52 12.95 3.13 6.66
CA ASP A 52 13.70 4.27 7.20
C ASP A 52 12.96 5.62 7.04
N PRO A 53 12.32 5.96 5.90
CA PRO A 53 11.57 7.22 5.78
C PRO A 53 10.42 7.36 6.78
N LEU A 54 9.68 6.28 7.05
CA LEU A 54 8.59 6.31 8.02
C LEU A 54 9.12 6.36 9.46
N LEU A 55 10.17 5.60 9.75
CA LEU A 55 10.82 5.61 11.07
C LEU A 55 11.50 6.95 11.39
N GLN A 56 11.93 7.69 10.37
CA GLN A 56 12.54 9.01 10.53
C GLN A 56 11.48 10.09 10.72
N SER A 57 10.44 10.09 9.89
CA SER A 57 9.37 11.08 9.94
C SER A 57 8.37 10.89 11.09
N ASP A 58 8.24 9.67 11.63
CA ASP A 58 7.36 9.37 12.78
C ASP A 58 8.04 8.48 13.83
N ARG A 59 8.97 9.07 14.59
CA ARG A 59 9.80 8.35 15.56
C ARG A 59 9.04 7.76 16.75
N GLN A 60 7.86 8.28 17.06
CA GLN A 60 7.06 7.86 18.23
C GLN A 60 5.99 6.84 17.89
N ALA A 61 5.83 6.50 16.60
CA ALA A 61 4.84 5.57 16.14
C ALA A 61 4.94 4.19 16.80
N CYS A 62 3.77 3.61 17.05
CA CYS A 62 3.63 2.22 17.48
C CYS A 62 3.43 1.33 16.25
N TRP A 63 4.28 0.31 16.11
CA TRP A 63 4.27 -0.62 14.99
C TRP A 63 3.77 -2.00 15.42
N LEU A 64 3.06 -2.67 14.52
CA LEU A 64 2.84 -4.12 14.57
C LEU A 64 3.63 -4.76 13.43
N THR A 65 4.43 -5.79 13.72
CA THR A 65 5.01 -6.64 12.67
C THR A 65 4.20 -7.93 12.56
N VAL A 66 3.93 -8.39 11.34
CA VAL A 66 3.02 -9.51 11.04
C VAL A 66 3.78 -10.59 10.30
N GLY A 67 3.73 -11.82 10.83
CA GLY A 67 4.53 -12.94 10.33
C GLY A 67 6.02 -12.81 10.69
N ASP A 68 6.30 -12.27 11.89
CA ASP A 68 7.64 -11.99 12.40
C ASP A 68 8.25 -13.18 13.17
N GLY A 69 7.97 -14.40 12.72
CA GLY A 69 8.30 -15.65 13.42
C GLY A 69 9.81 -15.90 13.59
N ARG A 70 10.68 -15.18 12.90
CA ARG A 70 12.14 -15.30 13.04
C ARG A 70 12.65 -14.46 14.22
N TYR A 71 12.33 -14.86 15.45
CA TYR A 71 12.72 -14.17 16.70
C TYR A 71 12.24 -12.71 16.84
N GLY A 72 11.29 -12.25 16.01
CA GLY A 72 10.87 -10.86 16.03
C GLY A 72 11.87 -9.91 15.37
N LEU A 73 12.63 -10.38 14.36
CA LEU A 73 13.70 -9.58 13.75
C LEU A 73 13.20 -8.35 12.98
N ASP A 74 11.95 -8.35 12.51
CA ASP A 74 11.34 -7.16 11.91
C ASP A 74 11.11 -6.09 12.99
N ALA A 75 10.50 -6.48 14.11
CA ALA A 75 10.29 -5.60 15.26
C ALA A 75 11.62 -5.15 15.88
N HIS A 76 12.62 -6.02 15.93
CA HIS A 76 13.98 -5.69 16.37
C HIS A 76 14.58 -4.54 15.56
N TYR A 77 14.44 -4.57 14.23
CA TYR A 77 14.95 -3.50 13.37
C TYR A 77 14.34 -2.13 13.69
N ILE A 78 13.03 -2.11 13.97
CA ILE A 78 12.26 -0.91 14.33
C ILE A 78 12.71 -0.40 15.70
N VAL A 79 12.77 -1.28 16.72
CA VAL A 79 13.19 -0.93 18.08
C VAL A 79 14.62 -0.38 18.11
N LYS A 80 15.55 -0.97 17.35
CA LYS A 80 16.93 -0.48 17.27
C LYS A 80 17.07 0.92 16.64
N ARG A 81 16.04 1.41 15.96
CA ARG A 81 15.98 2.79 15.42
C ARG A 81 15.22 3.77 16.31
N GLY A 82 14.82 3.32 17.50
CA GLY A 82 14.08 4.12 18.48
C GLY A 82 12.57 4.12 18.27
N GLY A 83 12.04 3.28 17.38
CA GLY A 83 10.61 3.06 17.25
C GLY A 83 10.07 2.10 18.32
N LYS A 84 8.75 1.98 18.42
CA LYS A 84 8.07 1.01 19.28
C LYS A 84 7.42 -0.05 18.40
N ALA A 85 7.61 -1.33 18.71
CA ALA A 85 7.05 -2.41 17.91
C ALA A 85 6.59 -3.58 18.78
N VAL A 86 5.43 -4.14 18.42
CA VAL A 86 4.92 -5.43 18.91
C VAL A 86 5.13 -6.45 17.80
N ALA A 87 5.85 -7.54 18.09
CA ALA A 87 6.05 -8.63 17.15
C ALA A 87 4.85 -9.58 17.12
N SER A 88 4.43 -10.04 15.94
CA SER A 88 3.39 -11.07 15.85
C SER A 88 3.64 -12.09 14.76
N ASP A 89 3.27 -13.33 15.05
CA ASP A 89 3.32 -14.48 14.15
C ASP A 89 2.25 -15.49 14.58
N ILE A 90 1.92 -16.46 13.73
CA ILE A 90 0.97 -17.52 14.10
C ILE A 90 1.50 -18.36 15.28
N SER A 91 2.82 -18.42 15.46
CA SER A 91 3.50 -19.08 16.59
C SER A 91 4.23 -18.08 17.49
N GLY A 92 4.11 -18.29 18.81
CA GLY A 92 4.85 -17.51 19.82
C GLY A 92 6.24 -18.06 20.16
N ASP A 93 6.58 -19.28 19.72
CA ASP A 93 7.71 -20.05 20.26
C ASP A 93 9.06 -19.34 20.09
N LEU A 94 9.37 -18.83 18.90
CA LEU A 94 10.61 -18.08 18.64
C LEU A 94 10.53 -16.62 19.09
N LEU A 95 9.33 -16.03 19.13
CA LEU A 95 9.13 -14.68 19.64
C LEU A 95 9.46 -14.59 21.12
N GLU A 96 9.08 -15.61 21.90
CA GLU A 96 9.44 -15.72 23.31
C GLU A 96 10.97 -15.73 23.48
N GLN A 97 11.69 -16.53 22.69
CA GLN A 97 13.15 -16.54 22.71
C GLN A 97 13.75 -15.18 22.32
N GLY A 98 13.21 -14.53 21.28
CA GLY A 98 13.63 -13.19 20.88
C GLY A 98 13.48 -12.16 22.00
N ARG A 99 12.38 -12.24 22.77
CA ARG A 99 12.17 -11.40 23.96
C ARG A 99 13.17 -11.72 25.07
N GLN A 100 13.41 -12.99 25.38
CA GLN A 100 14.38 -13.41 26.39
C GLN A 100 15.81 -12.97 26.03
N MET A 101 16.14 -12.90 24.75
CA MET A 101 17.43 -12.39 24.23
C MET A 101 17.51 -10.86 24.18
N GLY A 102 16.42 -10.13 24.53
CA GLY A 102 16.36 -8.68 24.48
C GLY A 102 16.36 -8.10 23.06
N LEU A 103 15.99 -8.90 22.05
CA LEU A 103 15.87 -8.44 20.66
C LEU A 103 14.61 -7.60 20.46
N ILE A 104 13.52 -8.02 21.09
CA ILE A 104 12.21 -7.37 21.06
C ILE A 104 11.72 -7.07 22.47
N THR A 105 10.79 -6.13 22.58
CA THR A 105 10.22 -5.71 23.86
C THR A 105 8.88 -6.38 24.15
N ASP A 106 8.05 -6.56 23.13
CA ASP A 106 6.72 -7.13 23.24
C ASP A 106 6.39 -8.02 22.05
N TYR A 107 5.54 -9.02 22.27
CA TYR A 107 5.10 -9.94 21.22
C TYR A 107 3.74 -10.57 21.53
N VAL A 108 3.07 -11.05 20.50
CA VAL A 108 1.80 -11.77 20.62
C VAL A 108 1.60 -12.75 19.47
N ALA A 109 1.19 -13.98 19.80
CA ALA A 109 0.78 -14.95 18.80
C ALA A 109 -0.55 -14.51 18.18
N GLN A 110 -0.60 -14.38 16.86
CA GLN A 110 -1.74 -13.81 16.16
C GLN A 110 -1.97 -14.49 14.81
N ASN A 111 -3.24 -14.76 14.49
CA ASN A 111 -3.62 -15.11 13.12
C ASN A 111 -3.77 -13.84 12.30
N ALA A 112 -2.93 -13.64 11.29
CA ALA A 112 -2.98 -12.48 10.41
C ALA A 112 -4.33 -12.30 9.70
N GLU A 113 -5.07 -13.39 9.47
CA GLU A 113 -6.39 -13.38 8.82
C GLU A 113 -7.56 -13.12 9.78
N LYS A 114 -7.28 -13.05 11.09
CA LYS A 114 -8.27 -12.73 12.12
C LYS A 114 -7.55 -12.25 13.39
N MET A 115 -7.19 -10.98 13.40
CA MET A 115 -6.48 -10.35 14.50
C MET A 115 -7.43 -9.99 15.63
N THR A 116 -7.01 -10.23 16.87
CA THR A 116 -7.74 -9.88 18.11
C THR A 116 -7.66 -8.40 18.49
N PHE A 117 -6.84 -7.61 17.79
CA PHE A 117 -6.69 -6.19 18.08
C PHE A 117 -7.91 -5.37 17.63
N ALA A 118 -8.16 -4.26 18.32
CA ALA A 118 -9.14 -3.27 17.90
C ALA A 118 -8.68 -2.51 16.65
N ASP A 119 -9.63 -1.87 15.98
CA ASP A 119 -9.39 -0.99 14.85
C ASP A 119 -8.43 0.15 15.25
N ASP A 120 -7.56 0.56 14.32
CA ASP A 120 -6.61 1.69 14.48
C ASP A 120 -5.71 1.63 15.74
N SER A 121 -5.43 0.41 16.22
CA SER A 121 -4.64 0.13 17.42
C SER A 121 -3.14 0.39 17.24
N PHE A 122 -2.63 0.34 16.00
CA PHE A 122 -1.22 0.61 15.67
C PHE A 122 -1.11 1.75 14.67
N ASP A 123 -0.07 2.58 14.77
CA ASP A 123 0.17 3.62 13.75
C ASP A 123 0.52 2.97 12.41
N TYR A 124 1.42 1.98 12.43
CA TYR A 124 1.87 1.27 11.25
C TYR A 124 1.81 -0.24 11.43
N VAL A 125 1.51 -0.95 10.36
CA VAL A 125 1.60 -2.42 10.31
C VAL A 125 2.61 -2.80 9.23
N PHE A 126 3.53 -3.71 9.54
CA PHE A 126 4.59 -4.14 8.66
C PHE A 126 4.56 -5.65 8.46
N CYS A 127 4.56 -6.10 7.21
CA CYS A 127 4.67 -7.52 6.85
C CYS A 127 5.75 -7.66 5.78
N LYS A 128 6.75 -8.49 6.05
CA LYS A 128 7.87 -8.75 5.15
C LYS A 128 8.00 -10.24 4.92
N GLU A 129 7.99 -10.62 3.64
CA GLU A 129 8.24 -11.98 3.18
C GLU A 129 7.39 -13.05 3.90
N SER A 130 6.17 -12.67 4.29
CA SER A 130 5.23 -13.53 5.01
C SER A 130 3.86 -13.53 4.35
N TYR A 131 3.46 -12.42 3.73
CA TYR A 131 2.14 -12.26 3.11
C TYR A 131 1.89 -13.28 2.00
N HIS A 132 2.92 -13.57 1.20
CA HIS A 132 2.82 -14.52 0.09
C HIS A 132 2.63 -15.97 0.53
N HIS A 133 2.84 -16.27 1.82
CA HIS A 133 2.63 -17.59 2.41
C HIS A 133 1.22 -17.74 3.02
N PHE A 134 0.44 -16.67 3.14
CA PHE A 134 -0.85 -16.71 3.83
C PHE A 134 -1.90 -17.51 3.03
N PRO A 135 -2.72 -18.37 3.67
CA PRO A 135 -3.79 -19.09 2.99
C PRO A 135 -4.84 -18.19 2.33
N ARG A 136 -5.15 -17.05 2.95
CA ARG A 136 -6.06 -16.02 2.42
C ARG A 136 -5.41 -14.64 2.55
N PRO A 137 -4.45 -14.29 1.67
CA PRO A 137 -3.66 -13.07 1.79
C PRO A 137 -4.52 -11.81 1.84
N MET A 138 -5.53 -11.72 0.97
CA MET A 138 -6.42 -10.55 0.95
C MET A 138 -7.15 -10.35 2.29
N LEU A 139 -7.58 -11.43 2.95
CA LEU A 139 -8.21 -11.32 4.27
C LEU A 139 -7.23 -10.78 5.32
N ALA A 140 -5.98 -11.22 5.28
CA ALA A 140 -4.92 -10.68 6.12
C ALA A 140 -4.62 -9.21 5.80
N LEU A 141 -4.65 -8.79 4.52
CA LEU A 141 -4.51 -7.38 4.13
C LEU A 141 -5.63 -6.52 4.71
N TYR A 142 -6.87 -7.00 4.68
CA TYR A 142 -8.00 -6.32 5.30
C TYR A 142 -7.80 -6.17 6.82
N GLU A 143 -7.36 -7.22 7.52
CA GLU A 143 -7.07 -7.14 8.95
C GLU A 143 -5.91 -6.19 9.27
N MET A 144 -4.82 -6.24 8.48
CA MET A 144 -3.70 -5.29 8.61
C MET A 144 -4.16 -3.84 8.41
N LEU A 145 -5.00 -3.56 7.40
CA LEU A 145 -5.58 -2.23 7.18
C LEU A 145 -6.56 -1.82 8.29
N ARG A 146 -7.28 -2.76 8.88
CA ARG A 146 -8.22 -2.50 9.98
C ARG A 146 -7.47 -2.05 11.23
N VAL A 147 -6.39 -2.75 11.60
CA VAL A 147 -5.64 -2.45 12.84
C VAL A 147 -4.61 -1.32 12.68
N ALA A 148 -4.16 -1.03 11.45
CA ALA A 148 -3.31 0.13 11.16
C ALA A 148 -4.13 1.43 11.20
N ARG A 149 -3.57 2.51 11.74
CA ARG A 149 -4.15 3.86 11.73
C ARG A 149 -3.64 4.68 10.55
N LYS A 150 -2.32 4.66 10.31
CA LYS A 150 -1.65 5.53 9.32
C LYS A 150 -1.28 4.81 8.04
N ALA A 151 -0.64 3.64 8.11
CA ALA A 151 -0.31 2.87 6.91
C ALA A 151 -0.01 1.38 7.17
N VAL A 152 -0.16 0.58 6.11
CA VAL A 152 0.37 -0.79 6.02
C VAL A 152 1.57 -0.79 5.08
N VAL A 153 2.65 -1.46 5.49
CA VAL A 153 3.87 -1.65 4.69
C VAL A 153 4.04 -3.14 4.37
N LEU A 154 4.10 -3.47 3.10
CA LEU A 154 4.38 -4.80 2.59
C LEU A 154 5.76 -4.82 1.91
N ILE A 155 6.58 -5.83 2.19
CA ILE A 155 7.78 -6.14 1.40
C ILE A 155 7.67 -7.58 0.91
N GLU A 156 7.30 -7.72 -0.35
CA GLU A 156 6.79 -8.99 -0.88
C GLU A 156 7.23 -9.23 -2.33
N PRO A 157 7.22 -10.49 -2.79
CA PRO A 157 7.53 -10.83 -4.16
C PRO A 157 6.47 -10.30 -5.12
N LEU A 158 6.93 -9.84 -6.28
CA LEU A 158 6.10 -9.40 -7.38
C LEU A 158 5.81 -10.54 -8.36
N ASP A 159 4.64 -10.50 -8.98
CA ASP A 159 4.27 -11.42 -10.04
C ASP A 159 5.23 -11.27 -11.24
N PRO A 160 5.99 -12.33 -11.61
CA PRO A 160 6.98 -12.27 -12.69
C PRO A 160 6.39 -12.10 -14.09
N VAL A 161 5.07 -12.26 -14.27
CA VAL A 161 4.39 -12.05 -15.55
C VAL A 161 3.81 -10.65 -15.71
N ILE A 162 3.54 -9.92 -14.63
CA ILE A 162 2.97 -8.58 -14.66
C ILE A 162 4.11 -7.55 -14.69
N PRO A 163 4.34 -6.85 -15.82
CA PRO A 163 5.36 -5.82 -15.87
C PRO A 163 4.90 -4.63 -15.05
N GLU A 164 5.70 -4.24 -14.06
CA GLU A 164 5.45 -3.03 -13.30
C GLU A 164 5.53 -1.79 -14.21
N PRO A 165 4.47 -0.96 -14.30
CA PRO A 165 4.49 0.26 -15.13
C PRO A 165 5.54 1.28 -14.66
N LEU A 166 6.06 1.08 -13.46
CA LEU A 166 6.62 2.10 -12.58
C LEU A 166 7.98 2.67 -13.04
N LEU A 167 8.68 2.05 -14.00
CA LEU A 167 10.05 2.45 -14.33
C LEU A 167 10.36 2.43 -15.85
N SER A 168 10.01 3.53 -16.53
CA SER A 168 10.89 4.32 -17.42
C SER A 168 10.17 4.90 -18.67
N SER A 169 10.55 6.13 -19.01
CA SER A 169 10.30 6.81 -20.29
C SER A 169 11.24 6.38 -21.42
N ARG A 170 12.20 5.49 -21.14
CA ARG A 170 13.23 4.99 -22.07
C ARG A 170 13.22 3.47 -22.10
N ARG A 171 12.12 2.90 -22.59
CA ARG A 171 12.01 1.46 -22.84
C ARG A 171 12.82 1.11 -24.07
N ILE A 172 13.76 0.18 -23.94
CA ILE A 172 14.41 -0.44 -25.09
C ILE A 172 13.42 -1.45 -25.66
N ASP A 173 13.17 -1.39 -26.96
CA ASP A 173 12.39 -2.42 -27.63
C ASP A 173 13.08 -3.78 -27.42
N ARG A 174 12.31 -4.80 -27.02
CA ARG A 174 12.83 -6.15 -26.83
C ARG A 174 13.36 -6.78 -28.12
N GLU A 175 13.02 -6.19 -29.27
CA GLU A 175 13.52 -6.54 -30.60
C GLU A 175 14.68 -5.65 -31.07
N ASP A 176 15.13 -4.70 -30.24
CA ASP A 176 16.24 -3.80 -30.56
C ASP A 176 17.55 -4.59 -30.75
N ARG A 177 18.04 -4.57 -31.99
CA ARG A 177 19.25 -5.26 -32.43
C ARG A 177 20.55 -4.63 -31.91
N ARG A 178 20.50 -3.46 -31.27
CA ARG A 178 21.69 -2.80 -30.69
C ARG A 178 22.21 -3.51 -29.43
N PHE A 179 21.36 -4.25 -28.72
CA PHE A 179 21.71 -4.89 -27.43
C PHE A 179 21.35 -6.38 -27.34
N PRO A 180 21.69 -7.23 -28.33
CA PRO A 180 21.16 -8.59 -28.44
C PRO A 180 21.56 -9.50 -27.28
N LYS A 181 22.79 -9.33 -26.75
CA LYS A 181 23.30 -10.10 -25.61
C LYS A 181 22.55 -9.77 -24.31
N LEU A 182 22.24 -8.49 -24.08
CA LEU A 182 21.49 -8.03 -22.91
C LEU A 182 20.04 -8.51 -22.99
N SER A 183 19.38 -8.34 -24.14
CA SER A 183 18.02 -8.82 -24.38
C SER A 183 17.91 -10.34 -24.22
N ALA A 184 18.84 -11.11 -24.78
CA ALA A 184 18.86 -12.57 -24.62
C ALA A 184 19.05 -12.99 -23.16
N ARG A 185 19.93 -12.31 -22.41
CA ARG A 185 20.13 -12.57 -20.98
C ARG A 185 18.87 -12.25 -20.17
N ALA A 186 18.22 -11.12 -20.44
CA ALA A 186 16.98 -10.73 -19.77
C ALA A 186 15.85 -11.76 -20.03
N ARG A 187 15.71 -12.23 -21.28
CA ARG A 187 14.74 -13.28 -21.65
C ARG A 187 14.97 -14.58 -20.88
N ARG A 188 16.22 -15.04 -20.74
CA ARG A 188 16.54 -16.25 -19.95
C ARG A 188 16.17 -16.11 -18.49
N ILE A 189 16.50 -14.96 -17.88
CA ILE A 189 16.15 -14.69 -16.47
C ILE A 189 14.62 -14.67 -16.31
N GLN A 190 13.92 -13.96 -17.19
CA GLN A 190 12.47 -13.88 -17.12
C GLN A 190 11.80 -15.24 -17.35
N GLN A 191 12.33 -16.09 -18.24
CA GLN A 191 11.81 -17.44 -18.46
C GLN A 191 11.94 -18.30 -17.20
N GLN A 192 13.07 -18.20 -16.50
CA GLN A 192 13.28 -18.89 -15.22
C GLN A 192 12.35 -18.38 -14.11
N GLU A 193 12.15 -17.07 -14.01
CA GLU A 193 11.25 -16.49 -13.00
C GLU A 193 9.79 -16.86 -13.29
N ARG A 194 9.39 -16.89 -14.58
CA ARG A 194 8.04 -17.30 -14.99
C ARG A 194 7.74 -18.78 -14.78
N SER A 195 8.74 -19.66 -14.72
CA SER A 195 8.48 -21.08 -14.43
C SER A 195 8.03 -21.32 -12.98
N GLN A 196 8.18 -20.33 -12.11
CA GLN A 196 7.74 -20.38 -10.71
C GLN A 196 6.36 -19.76 -10.47
N ARG A 197 5.71 -19.26 -11.52
CA ARG A 197 4.37 -18.65 -11.43
C ARG A 197 3.34 -19.67 -10.98
N ASN A 198 2.34 -19.20 -10.25
CA ASN A 198 1.22 -20.00 -9.77
C ASN A 198 1.64 -21.30 -9.06
N SER A 199 2.72 -21.21 -8.29
CA SER A 199 3.23 -22.33 -7.52
C SER A 199 2.52 -22.45 -6.17
N PHE A 200 2.67 -23.63 -5.57
CA PHE A 200 2.15 -23.95 -4.26
C PHE A 200 3.31 -24.38 -3.37
N GLU A 201 3.22 -24.05 -2.10
CA GLU A 201 4.10 -24.59 -1.07
C GLU A 201 3.85 -26.07 -0.83
N THR A 202 4.79 -26.71 -0.14
CA THR A 202 4.62 -28.07 0.37
C THR A 202 3.37 -28.23 1.24
N MET A 203 3.00 -27.18 1.99
CA MET A 203 1.80 -27.18 2.84
C MET A 203 0.50 -26.90 2.07
N GLY A 204 0.58 -26.64 0.77
CA GLY A 204 -0.58 -26.47 -0.12
C GLY A 204 -1.11 -25.04 -0.25
N ASN A 205 -0.46 -24.06 0.38
CA ASN A 205 -0.79 -22.65 0.16
C ASN A 205 -0.32 -22.21 -1.23
N TYR A 206 -1.10 -21.35 -1.88
CA TYR A 206 -0.68 -20.67 -3.09
C TYR A 206 0.37 -19.61 -2.73
N VAL A 207 1.50 -19.61 -3.43
CA VAL A 207 2.55 -18.59 -3.25
C VAL A 207 2.06 -17.28 -3.87
N TYR A 208 1.52 -16.40 -3.04
CA TYR A 208 0.80 -15.20 -3.48
C TYR A 208 1.75 -14.04 -3.80
N THR A 209 2.13 -13.91 -5.07
CA THR A 209 2.94 -12.79 -5.56
C THR A 209 2.07 -11.58 -5.92
N LEU A 210 2.47 -10.39 -5.46
CA LEU A 210 1.70 -9.15 -5.66
C LEU A 210 1.92 -8.51 -7.04
N SER A 211 1.02 -7.60 -7.41
CA SER A 211 1.29 -6.59 -8.43
C SER A 211 0.96 -5.19 -7.90
N ALA A 212 1.65 -4.15 -8.37
CA ALA A 212 1.30 -2.78 -7.96
C ALA A 212 -0.15 -2.43 -8.29
N ARG A 213 -0.65 -2.88 -9.45
CA ARG A 213 -2.02 -2.61 -9.88
C ARG A 213 -3.06 -3.24 -8.96
N GLU A 214 -2.74 -4.37 -8.34
CA GLU A 214 -3.61 -4.96 -7.33
C GLU A 214 -3.70 -4.07 -6.09
N ILE A 215 -2.55 -3.63 -5.56
CA ILE A 215 -2.51 -2.73 -4.40
C ILE A 215 -3.20 -1.39 -4.68
N GLU A 216 -3.03 -0.82 -5.88
CA GLU A 216 -3.78 0.37 -6.30
C GLU A 216 -5.30 0.14 -6.24
N LYS A 217 -5.79 -0.99 -6.76
CA LYS A 217 -7.22 -1.32 -6.74
C LYS A 217 -7.74 -1.53 -5.32
N VAL A 218 -6.94 -2.16 -4.45
CA VAL A 218 -7.27 -2.26 -3.02
C VAL A 218 -7.39 -0.87 -2.42
N ALA A 219 -6.41 -0.01 -2.63
CA ALA A 219 -6.39 1.34 -2.08
C ALA A 219 -7.60 2.17 -2.53
N ILE A 220 -7.93 2.13 -3.84
CA ILE A 220 -9.11 2.79 -4.40
C ILE A 220 -10.40 2.22 -3.78
N GLY A 221 -10.55 0.89 -3.75
CA GLY A 221 -11.75 0.23 -3.21
C GLY A 221 -11.96 0.50 -1.72
N MET A 222 -10.87 0.72 -0.98
CA MET A 222 -10.87 1.04 0.44
C MET A 222 -10.94 2.55 0.72
N GLY A 223 -10.96 3.40 -0.31
CA GLY A 223 -10.96 4.86 -0.15
C GLY A 223 -9.69 5.43 0.47
N LEU A 224 -8.55 4.74 0.31
CA LEU A 224 -7.26 5.14 0.84
C LEU A 224 -6.70 6.33 0.05
N PRO A 225 -6.05 7.33 0.69
CA PRO A 225 -5.58 8.54 0.03
C PRO A 225 -4.38 8.35 -0.91
N ALA A 226 -3.50 7.39 -0.66
CA ALA A 226 -2.28 7.22 -1.44
C ALA A 226 -1.67 5.83 -1.31
N VAL A 227 -0.86 5.46 -2.31
CA VAL A 227 0.07 4.33 -2.23
C VAL A 227 1.48 4.79 -2.59
N ALA A 228 2.50 4.19 -1.97
CA ALA A 228 3.89 4.36 -2.38
C ALA A 228 4.53 3.01 -2.69
N ILE A 229 5.14 2.88 -3.86
CA ILE A 229 5.71 1.62 -4.33
C ILE A 229 7.16 1.83 -4.74
N LYS A 230 8.04 0.97 -4.24
CA LYS A 230 9.45 0.91 -4.61
C LYS A 230 9.85 -0.51 -4.99
N PRO A 231 9.89 -0.83 -6.30
CA PRO A 231 10.39 -2.11 -6.76
C PRO A 231 11.92 -2.19 -6.63
N PHE A 232 12.46 -3.38 -6.34
CA PHE A 232 13.90 -3.58 -6.16
C PHE A 232 14.37 -5.01 -6.44
N HIS A 233 15.66 -5.16 -6.73
CA HIS A 233 16.30 -6.47 -6.82
C HIS A 233 16.92 -6.89 -5.47
N ASN A 234 16.57 -8.09 -5.02
CA ASN A 234 17.21 -8.75 -3.89
C ASN A 234 17.53 -10.22 -4.21
N CYS A 235 18.53 -10.43 -5.06
CA CYS A 235 18.88 -11.77 -5.51
C CYS A 235 19.39 -12.65 -4.37
N TYR A 236 18.80 -13.82 -4.15
CA TYR A 236 19.37 -14.80 -3.24
C TYR A 236 20.60 -15.50 -3.86
N LEU A 237 21.56 -15.87 -3.01
CA LEU A 237 22.69 -16.76 -3.32
C LEU A 237 22.85 -17.73 -2.14
N ARG A 238 22.94 -19.04 -2.41
CA ARG A 238 23.13 -20.05 -1.37
C ARG A 238 24.43 -19.81 -0.60
N GLY A 239 24.37 -19.89 0.73
CA GLY A 239 25.52 -19.78 1.64
C GLY A 239 25.79 -18.37 2.17
N ILE A 240 24.96 -17.38 1.80
CA ILE A 240 25.07 -16.02 2.33
C ILE A 240 24.82 -15.97 3.85
N GLU A 241 24.06 -16.94 4.36
CA GLU A 241 23.71 -17.10 5.77
C GLU A 241 24.94 -17.36 6.65
N TYR A 242 26.01 -17.90 6.07
CA TYR A 242 27.19 -18.35 6.81
C TYR A 242 28.45 -17.53 6.51
N GLU A 243 28.54 -16.85 5.35
CA GLU A 243 29.70 -16.03 5.01
C GLU A 243 29.65 -14.68 5.73
N LYS A 244 30.74 -14.30 6.42
CA LYS A 244 30.86 -12.99 7.07
C LYS A 244 30.92 -11.84 6.08
N LYS A 245 30.28 -10.71 6.41
CA LYS A 245 30.29 -9.50 5.58
C LYS A 245 31.62 -8.78 5.71
N SER A 246 32.42 -8.79 4.64
CA SER A 246 33.71 -8.09 4.61
C SER A 246 34.03 -7.57 3.21
N ARG A 247 35.08 -6.74 3.09
CA ARG A 247 35.57 -6.29 1.77
C ARG A 247 36.09 -7.44 0.91
N SER A 248 36.60 -8.52 1.53
CA SER A 248 37.13 -9.70 0.83
C SER A 248 36.04 -10.71 0.46
N SER A 249 34.86 -10.63 1.08
CA SER A 249 33.71 -11.50 0.84
C SER A 249 33.42 -11.68 -0.65
N LYS A 250 33.45 -12.94 -1.11
CA LYS A 250 33.20 -13.29 -2.51
C LYS A 250 31.69 -13.26 -2.78
N LEU A 251 30.88 -13.79 -1.86
CA LEU A 251 29.43 -13.79 -2.00
C LEU A 251 28.85 -12.37 -1.98
N LEU A 252 29.32 -11.49 -1.09
CA LEU A 252 28.86 -10.10 -1.05
C LEU A 252 29.16 -9.34 -2.35
N ARG A 253 30.38 -9.48 -2.89
CA ARG A 253 30.76 -8.86 -4.18
C ARG A 253 29.89 -9.38 -5.32
N ARG A 254 29.70 -10.70 -5.39
CA ARG A 254 28.87 -11.33 -6.42
C ARG A 254 27.40 -10.88 -6.33
N LEU A 255 26.88 -10.82 -5.12
CA LEU A 255 25.51 -10.38 -4.83
C LEU A 255 25.29 -8.92 -5.26
N ARG A 256 26.19 -8.01 -4.87
CA ARG A 256 26.16 -6.59 -5.29
C ARG A 256 26.21 -6.45 -6.80
N GLY A 257 27.13 -7.16 -7.46
CA GLY A 257 27.25 -7.13 -8.92
C GLY A 257 25.99 -7.65 -9.63
N LYS A 258 25.38 -8.75 -9.12
CA LYS A 258 24.14 -9.33 -9.67
C LYS A 258 22.97 -8.35 -9.54
N ASN A 259 22.80 -7.73 -8.38
CA ASN A 259 21.73 -6.74 -8.15
C ASN A 259 21.95 -5.47 -8.98
N LEU A 260 23.19 -4.96 -9.06
CA LEU A 260 23.52 -3.79 -9.89
C LEU A 260 23.18 -4.03 -11.36
N LEU A 261 23.64 -5.16 -11.91
CA LEU A 261 23.36 -5.50 -13.31
C LEU A 261 21.86 -5.64 -13.57
N ARG A 262 21.11 -6.32 -12.69
CA ARG A 262 19.66 -6.48 -12.86
C ARG A 262 18.91 -5.16 -12.75
N ASN A 263 19.29 -4.29 -11.80
CA ASN A 263 18.74 -2.93 -11.71
C ASN A 263 18.94 -2.15 -13.01
N ILE A 264 20.12 -2.23 -13.63
CA ILE A 264 20.39 -1.58 -14.92
C ILE A 264 19.47 -2.13 -16.01
N ILE A 265 19.35 -3.46 -16.12
CA ILE A 265 18.49 -4.11 -17.14
C ILE A 265 17.01 -3.72 -16.92
N SER A 266 16.54 -3.71 -15.67
CA SER A 266 15.17 -3.32 -15.34
C SER A 266 14.88 -1.85 -15.61
N ARG A 267 15.86 -0.95 -15.41
CA ARG A 267 15.72 0.48 -15.73
C ARG A 267 15.45 0.75 -17.23
N PHE A 268 15.86 -0.17 -18.11
CA PHE A 268 15.56 -0.10 -19.55
C PHE A 268 14.28 -0.87 -19.95
N GLY A 269 13.50 -1.36 -18.98
CA GLY A 269 12.26 -2.10 -19.24
C GLY A 269 12.44 -3.55 -19.71
N LEU A 270 13.67 -4.08 -19.70
CA LEU A 270 13.96 -5.41 -20.23
C LEU A 270 13.70 -6.54 -19.23
N LEU A 271 13.69 -6.25 -17.93
CA LEU A 271 13.49 -7.25 -16.86
C LEU A 271 12.53 -6.70 -15.80
N PRO A 272 11.49 -7.43 -15.36
CA PRO A 272 10.67 -7.04 -14.23
C PRO A 272 11.49 -7.04 -12.92
N TYR A 273 10.98 -6.35 -11.90
CA TYR A 273 11.54 -6.47 -10.56
C TYR A 273 10.89 -7.65 -9.83
N PRO A 274 11.65 -8.43 -9.06
CA PRO A 274 11.13 -9.61 -8.37
C PRO A 274 10.46 -9.29 -7.03
N MET A 275 10.71 -8.10 -6.47
CA MET A 275 10.23 -7.67 -5.15
C MET A 275 9.82 -6.21 -5.20
N ALA A 276 8.93 -5.82 -4.30
CA ALA A 276 8.65 -4.42 -4.01
C ALA A 276 8.40 -4.16 -2.53
N SER A 277 8.72 -2.94 -2.10
CA SER A 277 8.15 -2.37 -0.89
C SER A 277 6.95 -1.53 -1.29
N MET A 278 5.79 -1.83 -0.72
CA MET A 278 4.52 -1.15 -0.98
C MET A 278 3.98 -0.59 0.32
N ILE A 279 3.54 0.66 0.30
CA ILE A 279 2.96 1.36 1.43
C ILE A 279 1.55 1.76 1.04
N LEU A 280 0.55 1.29 1.78
CA LEU A 280 -0.84 1.69 1.66
C LEU A 280 -1.14 2.70 2.77
N PHE A 281 -1.32 3.96 2.41
CA PHE A 281 -1.60 5.02 3.38
C PHE A 281 -3.09 5.07 3.69
N LYS A 282 -3.46 5.08 4.98
CA LYS A 282 -4.82 5.39 5.47
C LYS A 282 -5.02 6.88 5.73
N GLU A 283 -3.95 7.56 6.15
CA GLU A 283 -3.90 9.01 6.27
C GLU A 283 -3.00 9.60 5.19
N ALA A 284 -3.35 10.76 4.66
CA ALA A 284 -2.51 11.42 3.65
C ALA A 284 -1.12 11.70 4.25
N PRO A 285 -0.02 11.19 3.66
CA PRO A 285 1.31 11.41 4.18
C PRO A 285 1.67 12.90 4.10
N ARG A 286 2.39 13.40 5.11
CA ARG A 286 2.89 14.79 5.12
C ARG A 286 3.87 15.02 3.97
N ASP A 287 3.98 16.27 3.54
CA ASP A 287 4.88 16.67 2.45
C ASP A 287 6.34 16.26 2.70
N GLU A 288 6.81 16.31 3.95
CA GLU A 288 8.15 15.86 4.32
C GLU A 288 8.33 14.36 4.07
N THR A 289 7.40 13.53 4.56
CA THR A 289 7.39 12.08 4.30
C THR A 289 7.34 11.78 2.80
N LEU A 290 6.53 12.53 2.04
CA LEU A 290 6.45 12.39 0.57
C LEU A 290 7.80 12.69 -0.10
N ARG A 291 8.50 13.75 0.32
CA ARG A 291 9.83 14.09 -0.20
C ARG A 291 10.83 12.99 0.12
N GLU A 292 10.91 12.54 1.37
CA GLU A 292 11.83 11.48 1.79
C GLU A 292 11.61 10.17 1.03
N LEU A 293 10.35 9.76 0.87
CA LEU A 293 9.99 8.57 0.10
C LEU A 293 10.46 8.68 -1.36
N ARG A 294 10.19 9.81 -2.01
CA ARG A 294 10.64 10.06 -3.40
C ARG A 294 12.16 10.06 -3.51
N GLU A 295 12.88 10.67 -2.57
CA GLU A 295 14.34 10.65 -2.51
C GLU A 295 14.90 9.24 -2.33
N LYS A 296 14.19 8.37 -1.58
CA LYS A 296 14.54 6.95 -1.47
C LYS A 296 14.08 6.12 -2.65
N GLY A 297 13.48 6.70 -3.68
CA GLY A 297 13.09 6.04 -4.92
C GLY A 297 11.71 5.36 -4.87
N TYR A 298 10.84 5.75 -3.95
CA TYR A 298 9.42 5.40 -4.03
C TYR A 298 8.71 6.24 -5.09
N GLN A 299 7.87 5.57 -5.87
CA GLN A 299 6.83 6.25 -6.62
C GLN A 299 5.60 6.37 -5.71
N VAL A 300 5.23 7.61 -5.39
CA VAL A 300 4.02 7.88 -4.60
C VAL A 300 2.90 8.30 -5.54
N THR A 301 1.80 7.56 -5.52
CA THR A 301 0.62 7.79 -6.34
C THR A 301 -0.54 8.20 -5.43
N PRO A 302 -1.09 9.41 -5.56
CA PRO A 302 -2.34 9.76 -4.90
C PRO A 302 -3.49 8.95 -5.51
N MET A 303 -4.42 8.49 -4.69
CA MET A 303 -5.58 7.76 -5.16
C MET A 303 -6.73 8.73 -5.48
N PRO A 304 -7.57 8.41 -6.47
CA PRO A 304 -8.80 9.16 -6.68
C PRO A 304 -9.68 9.06 -5.43
N GLU A 305 -10.21 10.20 -4.98
CA GLU A 305 -11.23 10.19 -3.94
C GLU A 305 -12.58 9.74 -4.53
N SER A 306 -13.35 9.01 -3.72
CA SER A 306 -14.75 8.74 -4.05
C SER A 306 -15.49 10.07 -4.22
N PRO A 307 -16.27 10.27 -5.29
CA PRO A 307 -17.11 11.45 -5.45
C PRO A 307 -18.06 11.71 -4.27
N LEU A 308 -18.50 10.64 -3.59
CA LEU A 308 -19.36 10.75 -2.41
C LEU A 308 -18.62 11.28 -1.19
N LEU A 309 -17.30 11.09 -1.11
CA LEU A 309 -16.50 11.57 0.02
C LEU A 309 -16.53 13.09 0.12
N GLY A 310 -16.54 13.80 -1.03
CA GLY A 310 -16.70 15.26 -1.07
C GLY A 310 -18.03 15.72 -0.46
N ILE A 311 -19.11 14.96 -0.66
CA ILE A 311 -20.42 15.23 -0.06
C ILE A 311 -20.37 14.99 1.44
N VAL A 312 -19.83 13.85 1.89
CA VAL A 312 -19.71 13.52 3.31
C VAL A 312 -18.87 14.56 4.06
N LYS A 313 -17.74 14.99 3.48
CA LYS A 313 -16.87 16.05 4.02
C LYS A 313 -17.59 17.42 4.06
N ALA A 314 -18.61 17.63 3.24
CA ALA A 314 -19.37 18.88 3.20
C ALA A 314 -20.47 18.92 4.27
N LEU A 315 -21.03 17.78 4.70
CA LEU A 315 -22.18 17.72 5.63
C LEU A 315 -22.03 18.60 6.87
N PRO A 316 -20.88 18.63 7.59
CA PRO A 316 -20.74 19.49 8.77
C PRO A 316 -20.80 21.00 8.46
N ARG A 317 -20.52 21.38 7.21
CA ARG A 317 -20.47 22.78 6.74
C ARG A 317 -21.82 23.30 6.24
N LEU A 318 -22.82 22.43 6.11
CA LEU A 318 -24.14 22.79 5.58
C LEU A 318 -25.05 23.45 6.63
N GLN A 319 -24.72 23.36 7.92
CA GLN A 319 -25.59 23.85 8.98
C GLN A 319 -25.82 25.36 8.88
N GLY A 320 -27.09 25.77 8.80
CA GLY A 320 -27.46 27.18 8.67
C GLY A 320 -27.21 27.78 7.28
N LYS A 321 -26.74 26.97 6.31
CA LYS A 321 -26.58 27.38 4.93
C LYS A 321 -27.75 26.92 4.06
N ARG A 322 -28.08 27.71 3.06
CA ARG A 322 -28.99 27.30 1.99
C ARG A 322 -28.20 26.47 0.98
N VAL A 323 -28.63 25.22 0.77
CA VAL A 323 -27.92 24.30 -0.13
C VAL A 323 -28.45 24.44 -1.54
N VAL A 324 -27.55 24.60 -2.51
CA VAL A 324 -27.89 24.73 -3.94
C VAL A 324 -26.98 23.86 -4.80
N ILE A 325 -27.46 23.51 -5.99
CA ILE A 325 -26.71 22.71 -6.97
C ILE A 325 -26.41 23.56 -8.19
N PHE A 326 -25.14 23.80 -8.50
CA PHE A 326 -24.75 24.53 -9.70
C PHE A 326 -24.64 23.57 -10.89
N GLY A 327 -25.59 23.70 -11.81
CA GLY A 327 -25.77 22.87 -13.00
C GLY A 327 -27.13 22.16 -12.97
N ALA A 328 -28.07 22.56 -13.83
CA ALA A 328 -29.41 21.96 -13.90
C ALA A 328 -29.54 20.80 -14.92
N GLY A 329 -28.40 20.28 -15.41
CA GLY A 329 -28.35 19.16 -16.36
C GLY A 329 -28.65 17.80 -15.73
N SER A 330 -28.42 16.73 -16.48
CA SER A 330 -28.58 15.34 -15.99
C SER A 330 -27.73 15.07 -14.74
N PHE A 331 -26.51 15.60 -14.68
CA PHE A 331 -25.65 15.48 -13.51
C PHE A 331 -26.28 16.17 -12.28
N GLY A 332 -26.75 17.41 -12.41
CA GLY A 332 -27.43 18.11 -11.32
C GLY A 332 -28.61 17.33 -10.76
N GLN A 333 -29.42 16.72 -11.63
CA GLN A 333 -30.56 15.91 -11.21
C GLN A 333 -30.13 14.64 -10.45
N GLN A 334 -29.06 13.98 -10.88
CA GLN A 334 -28.47 12.86 -10.14
C GLN A 334 -27.92 13.32 -8.79
N MET A 335 -27.23 14.47 -8.75
CA MET A 335 -26.70 15.05 -7.51
C MET A 335 -27.82 15.35 -6.51
N LEU A 336 -28.95 15.88 -6.98
CA LEU A 336 -30.13 16.07 -6.13
C LEU A 336 -30.62 14.75 -5.51
N GLY A 337 -30.65 13.67 -6.29
CA GLY A 337 -30.99 12.33 -5.79
C GLY A 337 -30.02 11.86 -4.70
N ILE A 338 -28.72 12.09 -4.88
CA ILE A 338 -27.68 11.73 -3.90
C ILE A 338 -27.82 12.57 -2.62
N LEU A 339 -27.99 13.89 -2.73
CA LEU A 339 -28.18 14.77 -1.57
C LEU A 339 -29.40 14.35 -0.74
N LYS A 340 -30.50 13.96 -1.39
CA LYS A 340 -31.68 13.41 -0.70
C LYS A 340 -31.37 12.14 0.10
N LEU A 341 -30.51 11.24 -0.40
CA LEU A 341 -30.08 10.05 0.36
C LEU A 341 -29.30 10.41 1.62
N PHE A 342 -28.57 11.53 1.61
CA PHE A 342 -27.89 12.09 2.78
C PHE A 342 -28.78 13.02 3.62
N GLN A 343 -30.09 13.07 3.36
CA GLN A 343 -31.05 13.95 4.04
C GLN A 343 -30.70 15.44 3.91
N VAL A 344 -30.03 15.82 2.81
CA VAL A 344 -29.73 17.20 2.47
C VAL A 344 -30.79 17.72 1.50
N ASP A 345 -31.50 18.77 1.91
CA ASP A 345 -32.51 19.42 1.08
C ASP A 345 -31.89 20.57 0.26
N ALA A 346 -31.73 20.33 -1.04
CA ALA A 346 -31.28 21.35 -1.97
C ALA A 346 -32.47 22.23 -2.38
N GLN A 347 -32.31 23.54 -2.30
CA GLN A 347 -33.40 24.50 -2.45
C GLN A 347 -33.49 25.11 -3.86
N ALA A 348 -32.40 25.08 -4.62
CA ALA A 348 -32.35 25.60 -5.98
C ALA A 348 -31.28 24.90 -6.82
N PHE A 349 -31.51 24.89 -8.13
CA PHE A 349 -30.47 24.73 -9.13
C PHE A 349 -29.97 26.11 -9.56
N ILE A 350 -28.68 26.24 -9.84
CA ILE A 350 -28.08 27.44 -10.44
C ILE A 350 -27.62 27.08 -11.85
N ASP A 351 -28.00 27.86 -12.85
CA ASP A 351 -27.56 27.65 -14.24
C ASP A 351 -27.23 29.00 -14.92
N ASN A 352 -26.14 29.01 -15.69
CA ASN A 352 -25.72 30.20 -16.45
C ASN A 352 -26.63 30.46 -17.66
N ASP A 353 -27.36 29.44 -18.13
CA ASP A 353 -28.26 29.54 -19.28
C ASP A 353 -29.54 30.34 -18.92
N PRO A 354 -29.75 31.54 -19.49
CA PRO A 354 -30.90 32.36 -19.18
C PRO A 354 -32.23 31.74 -19.60
N THR A 355 -32.22 30.81 -20.56
CA THR A 355 -33.44 30.15 -21.05
C THR A 355 -34.04 29.18 -20.04
N LYS A 356 -33.26 28.74 -19.05
CA LYS A 356 -33.69 27.79 -18.02
C LYS A 356 -34.23 28.47 -16.75
N ARG A 357 -34.08 29.79 -16.61
CA ARG A 357 -34.46 30.53 -15.40
C ARG A 357 -35.95 30.43 -15.13
N GLY A 358 -36.32 30.22 -13.87
CA GLY A 358 -37.72 30.08 -13.45
C GLY A 358 -38.38 28.75 -13.84
N VAL A 359 -37.68 27.89 -14.57
CA VAL A 359 -38.11 26.50 -14.82
C VAL A 359 -37.85 25.68 -13.56
N THR A 360 -38.78 24.80 -13.21
CA THR A 360 -38.58 23.82 -12.13
C THR A 360 -38.07 22.51 -12.68
N VAL A 361 -37.01 21.96 -12.08
CA VAL A 361 -36.48 20.63 -12.37
C VAL A 361 -36.61 19.77 -11.12
N MET A 362 -37.25 18.61 -11.23
CA MET A 362 -37.47 17.69 -10.10
C MET A 362 -38.15 18.36 -8.89
N GLY A 363 -38.99 19.38 -9.13
CA GLY A 363 -39.70 20.15 -8.10
C GLY A 363 -38.93 21.32 -7.50
N ILE A 364 -37.72 21.62 -8.00
CA ILE A 364 -36.83 22.67 -7.47
C ILE A 364 -36.60 23.74 -8.55
N PRO A 365 -36.63 25.05 -8.22
CA PRO A 365 -36.44 26.12 -9.20
C PRO A 365 -35.00 26.20 -9.71
N ILE A 366 -34.85 26.64 -10.96
CA ILE A 366 -33.57 27.08 -11.53
C ILE A 366 -33.46 28.61 -11.40
N GLU A 367 -32.38 29.06 -10.76
CA GLU A 367 -32.04 30.45 -10.52
C GLU A 367 -30.76 30.86 -11.26
N GLU A 368 -30.51 32.16 -11.34
CA GLU A 368 -29.29 32.70 -11.93
C GLU A 368 -28.16 32.82 -10.88
N PRO A 369 -26.88 32.79 -11.29
CA PRO A 369 -25.76 32.89 -10.35
C PRO A 369 -25.76 34.16 -9.50
N ALA A 370 -26.39 35.24 -9.96
CA ALA A 370 -26.52 36.48 -9.20
C ALA A 370 -27.47 36.37 -7.98
N SER A 371 -28.28 35.31 -7.88
CA SER A 371 -29.10 35.05 -6.69
C SER A 371 -28.30 34.48 -5.52
N LEU A 372 -27.06 34.04 -5.76
CA LEU A 372 -26.19 33.46 -4.76
C LEU A 372 -25.75 34.51 -3.72
N GLY A 373 -25.82 34.13 -2.45
CA GLY A 373 -25.39 34.95 -1.32
C GLY A 373 -24.42 34.22 -0.40
N ARG A 374 -23.84 34.95 0.56
CA ARG A 374 -22.87 34.42 1.55
C ARG A 374 -23.41 33.30 2.45
N GLY A 375 -24.73 33.11 2.49
CA GLY A 375 -25.39 32.05 3.25
C GLY A 375 -25.57 30.75 2.47
N ASP A 376 -25.13 30.69 1.21
CA ASP A 376 -25.33 29.51 0.37
C ASP A 376 -24.14 28.53 0.47
N TYR A 377 -24.43 27.24 0.31
CA TYR A 377 -23.44 26.20 0.04
C TYR A 377 -23.70 25.58 -1.32
N VAL A 378 -22.67 25.53 -2.17
CA VAL A 378 -22.82 25.20 -3.58
C VAL A 378 -22.20 23.85 -3.90
N PHE A 379 -23.01 22.89 -4.35
CA PHE A 379 -22.53 21.67 -4.99
C PHE A 379 -22.43 21.88 -6.50
N ILE A 380 -21.22 21.91 -7.06
CA ILE A 380 -21.02 22.08 -8.51
C ILE A 380 -21.21 20.72 -9.19
N ALA A 381 -22.26 20.56 -9.98
CA ALA A 381 -22.62 19.35 -10.70
C ALA A 381 -22.70 19.63 -12.21
N SER A 382 -21.56 19.93 -12.83
CA SER A 382 -21.44 20.28 -14.25
C SER A 382 -20.11 19.84 -14.86
N THR A 383 -20.10 19.57 -16.16
CA THR A 383 -18.87 19.31 -16.94
C THR A 383 -17.96 20.53 -17.03
N TRP A 384 -18.48 21.73 -16.76
CA TRP A 384 -17.74 23.00 -16.69
C TRP A 384 -17.28 23.34 -15.27
N GLY A 385 -17.08 22.32 -14.42
CA GLY A 385 -16.96 22.50 -12.98
C GLY A 385 -15.84 23.45 -12.53
N GLU A 386 -14.66 23.41 -13.17
CA GLU A 386 -13.55 24.32 -12.83
C GLU A 386 -13.87 25.79 -13.19
N ALA A 387 -14.47 26.03 -14.36
CA ALA A 387 -14.87 27.38 -14.76
C ALA A 387 -15.95 27.94 -13.83
N ILE A 388 -16.88 27.10 -13.37
CA ILE A 388 -17.89 27.47 -12.37
C ILE A 388 -17.24 27.76 -11.01
N ARG A 389 -16.23 26.98 -10.61
CA ARG A 389 -15.48 27.22 -9.36
C ARG A 389 -14.76 28.58 -9.39
N GLU A 390 -14.15 28.94 -10.53
CA GLU A 390 -13.55 30.26 -10.73
C GLU A 390 -14.60 31.39 -10.69
N GLN A 391 -15.76 31.18 -11.33
CA GLN A 391 -16.90 32.11 -11.26
C GLN A 391 -17.35 32.35 -9.82
N LEU A 392 -17.54 31.30 -9.03
CA LEU A 392 -17.94 31.40 -7.62
C LEU A 392 -16.88 32.10 -6.77
N THR A 393 -15.60 31.86 -7.05
CA THR A 393 -14.49 32.58 -6.40
C THR A 393 -14.58 34.08 -6.69
N GLY A 394 -14.91 34.47 -7.92
CA GLY A 394 -15.16 35.87 -8.29
C GLY A 394 -16.35 36.51 -7.57
N LEU A 395 -17.33 35.70 -7.15
CA LEU A 395 -18.48 36.11 -6.33
C LEU A 395 -18.18 36.12 -4.82
N GLY A 396 -16.96 35.77 -4.41
CA GLY A 396 -16.51 35.78 -3.02
C GLY A 396 -16.77 34.48 -2.23
N PHE A 397 -17.10 33.38 -2.92
CA PHE A 397 -17.17 32.05 -2.30
C PHE A 397 -15.76 31.50 -2.08
N THR A 398 -15.60 30.70 -1.03
CA THR A 398 -14.36 30.00 -0.69
C THR A 398 -14.50 28.48 -0.86
N GLU A 399 -13.40 27.75 -0.71
CA GLU A 399 -13.41 26.27 -0.66
C GLU A 399 -14.22 25.72 0.53
N GLU A 400 -14.58 26.54 1.52
CA GLU A 400 -15.46 26.16 2.63
C GLU A 400 -16.95 26.24 2.28
N ASP A 401 -17.29 26.90 1.17
CA ASP A 401 -18.66 27.16 0.72
C ASP A 401 -19.06 26.31 -0.49
N VAL A 402 -18.11 25.58 -1.07
CA VAL A 402 -18.26 24.93 -2.37
C VAL A 402 -17.72 23.50 -2.33
N THR A 403 -18.46 22.58 -2.96
CA THR A 403 -17.97 21.23 -3.28
C THR A 403 -18.03 21.01 -4.77
N LEU A 404 -16.89 20.78 -5.41
CA LEU A 404 -16.83 20.33 -6.80
C LEU A 404 -17.17 18.84 -6.88
N CYS A 405 -18.34 18.51 -7.41
CA CYS A 405 -18.76 17.13 -7.60
C CYS A 405 -18.21 16.57 -8.92
N ARG A 406 -17.84 15.29 -8.92
CA ARG A 406 -17.39 14.58 -10.13
C ARG A 406 -18.34 13.42 -10.41
N LEU A 407 -18.74 13.22 -11.66
CA LEU A 407 -19.47 12.02 -12.07
C LEU A 407 -18.51 10.85 -12.27
N TRP A 408 -19.11 9.66 -12.23
CA TRP A 408 -18.56 8.46 -12.79
C TRP A 408 -18.87 8.52 -14.30
N ASP A 409 -17.88 8.85 -15.12
CA ASP A 409 -17.99 8.68 -16.58
C ASP A 409 -17.60 7.26 -16.99
#